data_AF-W4F3L4-F1
#
_entry.id   AF-W4F3L4-F1
#
_cell.length_a   1.000
_cell.length_b   1.000
_cell.length_c   1.000
_cell.angle_alpha   90.00
_cell.angle_beta   90.00
_cell.angle_gamma   90.00
#
_symmetry.space_group_name_H-M   'P 1'
#
loop_
_entity.id
_entity.type
_entity.pdbx_description
1 polymer ?
#
loop_
_entity_poly.entity_id
_entity_poly.type
_entity_poly.pdbx_seq_one_letter_code
_entity_poly.pdbx_strand_id
1 'polypeptide(L)'
;MEKEPLSKIEALALKRLFIHRHSSIIYLLRAILASLFIGFGVIVAFKTGNFFYLEHSPFAYPVAAMTFGVAIIMIYYGGGDLFTGDTFYYTYAALRKQMAWKDVGKLWAYSYVGNFLGAILFALLIYATGLFNDPSVNSFLVSVAKGKTLVPTFELFFRGVLCNWLVCLAFFLPYSVKGDGPKIAMMILFVFCFFISGYEHSIANLVTFSISIATQHPDAVTIAGIVHNIIPVTIGNLIGGTLFMASMYYYVNKPFIEDNE
;
A
#
# COMPACT_ATOMS: atom_id res chain seq x y z
N MET A 1 0.98 21.37 -15.56
CA MET A 1 -0.04 21.24 -14.48
C MET A 1 0.47 20.37 -13.34
N GLU A 2 1.39 19.45 -13.64
CA GLU A 2 2.00 18.45 -12.77
C GLU A 2 3.22 18.95 -11.96
N LYS A 3 3.79 20.12 -12.29
CA LYS A 3 4.99 20.69 -11.62
C LYS A 3 4.81 20.88 -10.11
N GLU A 4 3.70 21.50 -9.69
CA GLU A 4 3.42 21.71 -8.26
C GLU A 4 3.19 20.39 -7.51
N PRO A 5 2.36 19.44 -7.99
CA PRO A 5 2.28 18.10 -7.42
C PRO A 5 3.65 17.41 -7.28
N LEU A 6 4.50 17.44 -8.31
CA LEU A 6 5.81 16.80 -8.28
C LEU A 6 6.77 17.44 -7.25
N SER A 7 6.72 18.76 -7.06
CA SER A 7 7.52 19.42 -6.02
C SER A 7 7.05 19.05 -4.61
N LYS A 8 5.74 18.81 -4.41
CA LYS A 8 5.21 18.27 -3.14
C LYS A 8 5.70 16.85 -2.86
N ILE A 9 5.79 16.01 -3.90
CA ILE A 9 6.34 14.66 -3.79
C ILE A 9 7.81 14.69 -3.38
N GLU A 10 8.62 15.54 -4.02
CA GLU A 10 10.03 15.74 -3.68
C GLU A 10 10.19 16.24 -2.23
N ALA A 11 9.41 17.24 -1.82
CA ALA A 11 9.42 17.75 -0.46
C ALA A 11 9.05 16.68 0.58
N LEU A 12 8.11 15.77 0.24
CA LEU A 12 7.73 14.67 1.11
C LEU A 12 8.87 13.65 1.26
N ALA A 13 9.58 13.34 0.18
CA ALA A 13 10.78 12.49 0.22
C ALA A 13 11.85 13.07 1.15
N LEU A 14 12.17 14.36 0.99
CA LEU A 14 13.18 15.05 1.82
C LEU A 14 12.76 15.15 3.28
N LYS A 15 11.47 15.39 3.57
CA LYS A 15 10.92 15.38 4.93
C LYS A 15 11.13 14.01 5.59
N ARG A 16 10.85 12.92 4.86
CA ARG A 16 11.02 11.54 5.36
C ARG A 16 12.49 11.20 5.61
N LEU A 17 13.40 11.63 4.72
CA LEU A 17 14.84 11.52 4.92
C LEU A 17 15.31 12.28 6.17
N PHE A 18 14.83 13.52 6.36
CA PHE A 18 15.12 14.32 7.55
C PHE A 18 14.68 13.60 8.83
N ILE A 19 13.45 13.08 8.87
CA ILE A 19 12.92 12.33 10.01
C ILE A 19 13.81 11.13 10.32
N HIS A 20 14.16 10.32 9.31
CA HIS A 20 15.01 9.15 9.50
C HIS A 20 16.41 9.50 10.01
N ARG A 21 17.03 10.59 9.50
CA ARG A 21 18.34 11.06 9.97
C ARG A 21 18.30 11.57 11.41
N HIS A 22 17.19 12.18 11.81
CA HIS A 22 16.99 12.64 13.19
C HIS A 22 16.71 11.47 14.14
N SER A 23 15.85 10.53 13.74
CA SER A 23 15.57 9.31 14.49
C SER A 23 15.03 8.21 13.59
N SER A 24 15.81 7.15 13.43
CA SER A 24 15.40 5.93 12.72
C SER A 24 14.23 5.23 13.41
N ILE A 25 14.09 5.38 14.73
CA ILE A 25 12.97 4.82 15.50
C ILE A 25 11.68 5.56 15.15
N ILE A 26 11.71 6.89 15.10
CA ILE A 26 10.51 7.68 14.72
C ILE A 26 10.06 7.33 13.31
N TYR A 27 11.01 7.20 12.37
CA TYR A 27 10.70 6.77 11.02
C TYR A 27 10.07 5.37 10.98
N LEU A 28 10.63 4.41 11.73
CA LEU A 28 10.08 3.06 11.84
C LEU A 28 8.66 3.06 12.44
N LEU A 29 8.40 3.87 13.46
CA LEU A 29 7.06 4.01 14.06
C LEU A 29 6.04 4.58 13.07
N ARG A 30 6.44 5.54 12.24
CA ARG A 30 5.58 6.07 11.16
C ARG A 30 5.27 5.01 10.10
N ALA A 31 6.23 4.12 9.82
CA ALA A 31 6.00 2.99 8.93
C ALA A 31 5.10 1.91 9.55
N ILE A 32 5.27 1.61 10.84
CA ILE A 32 4.35 0.75 11.59
C ILE A 32 2.93 1.31 11.51
N LEU A 33 2.77 2.61 11.80
CA LEU A 33 1.48 3.30 11.77
C LEU A 33 0.76 3.19 10.41
N ALA A 34 1.50 3.29 9.29
CA ALA A 34 0.92 3.11 7.96
C ALA A 34 0.27 1.73 7.78
N SER A 35 0.90 0.67 8.29
CA SER A 35 0.32 -0.68 8.24
C SER A 35 -0.87 -0.85 9.18
N LEU A 36 -0.90 -0.16 10.33
CA LEU A 36 -2.09 -0.16 11.18
C LEU A 36 -3.29 0.44 10.44
N PHE A 37 -3.08 1.54 9.71
CA PHE A 37 -4.13 2.14 8.87
C PHE A 37 -4.59 1.23 7.73
N ILE A 38 -3.66 0.54 7.06
CA ILE A 38 -4.03 -0.50 6.10
C ILE A 38 -4.84 -1.61 6.78
N GLY A 39 -4.44 -2.03 7.98
CA GLY A 39 -5.16 -3.04 8.75
C GLY A 39 -6.61 -2.68 9.03
N PHE A 40 -6.88 -1.45 9.46
CA PHE A 40 -8.25 -0.99 9.61
C PHE A 40 -9.03 -1.07 8.30
N GLY A 41 -8.44 -0.66 7.17
CA GLY A 41 -9.07 -0.80 5.87
C GLY A 41 -9.30 -2.25 5.44
N VAL A 42 -8.35 -3.16 5.69
CA VAL A 42 -8.51 -4.60 5.45
C VAL A 42 -9.71 -5.12 6.24
N ILE A 43 -9.78 -4.82 7.54
CA ILE A 43 -10.89 -5.29 8.39
C ILE A 43 -12.23 -4.78 7.91
N VAL A 44 -12.35 -3.47 7.65
CA VAL A 44 -13.59 -2.88 7.15
C VAL A 44 -13.97 -3.53 5.81
N ALA A 45 -13.05 -3.58 4.85
CA ALA A 45 -13.29 -4.13 3.52
C ALA A 45 -13.79 -5.57 3.55
N PHE A 46 -13.05 -6.44 4.24
CA PHE A 46 -13.39 -7.85 4.27
C PHE A 46 -14.61 -8.14 5.14
N LYS A 47 -14.85 -7.40 6.23
CA LYS A 47 -16.05 -7.58 7.04
C LYS A 47 -17.31 -7.15 6.29
N THR A 48 -17.27 -6.02 5.57
CA THR A 48 -18.39 -5.58 4.74
C THR A 48 -18.63 -6.54 3.58
N GLY A 49 -17.56 -6.96 2.87
CA GLY A 49 -17.66 -7.96 1.81
C GLY A 49 -18.17 -9.33 2.29
N ASN A 50 -17.84 -9.72 3.51
CA ASN A 50 -18.22 -11.01 4.09
C ASN A 50 -19.74 -11.20 4.18
N PHE A 51 -20.51 -10.15 4.47
CA PHE A 51 -21.98 -10.23 4.49
C PHE A 51 -22.56 -10.67 3.13
N PHE A 52 -21.97 -10.22 2.04
CA PHE A 52 -22.36 -10.63 0.69
C PHE A 52 -21.75 -11.97 0.30
N TYR A 53 -20.54 -12.27 0.77
CA TYR A 53 -19.85 -13.53 0.49
C TYR A 53 -20.60 -14.75 1.04
N LEU A 54 -21.12 -14.64 2.28
CA LEU A 54 -21.90 -15.71 2.92
C LEU A 54 -23.18 -16.04 2.15
N GLU A 55 -23.74 -15.04 1.44
CA GLU A 55 -24.92 -15.19 0.58
C GLU A 55 -24.56 -15.51 -0.88
N HIS A 56 -23.29 -15.83 -1.17
CA HIS A 56 -22.78 -16.06 -2.52
C HIS A 56 -23.05 -14.93 -3.53
N SER A 57 -23.18 -13.70 -3.04
CA SER A 57 -23.50 -12.53 -3.86
C SER A 57 -22.28 -12.03 -4.64
N PRO A 58 -22.45 -11.65 -5.92
CA PRO A 58 -21.35 -11.07 -6.72
C PRO A 58 -20.87 -9.71 -6.19
N PHE A 59 -21.61 -9.09 -5.27
CA PHE A 59 -21.26 -7.81 -4.65
C PHE A 59 -20.21 -7.89 -3.55
N ALA A 60 -19.81 -9.10 -3.10
CA ALA A 60 -18.80 -9.26 -2.04
C ALA A 60 -17.49 -8.53 -2.34
N TYR A 61 -16.95 -8.71 -3.54
CA TYR A 61 -15.68 -8.11 -3.94
C TYR A 61 -15.80 -6.60 -4.27
N PRO A 62 -16.81 -6.12 -5.04
CA PRO A 62 -17.04 -4.69 -5.26
C PRO A 62 -17.22 -3.88 -3.97
N VAL A 63 -18.01 -4.37 -3.00
CA VAL A 63 -18.26 -3.64 -1.76
C VAL A 63 -17.01 -3.60 -0.88
N ALA A 64 -16.24 -4.70 -0.83
CA ALA A 64 -14.95 -4.71 -0.16
C ALA A 64 -13.95 -3.71 -0.80
N ALA A 65 -13.86 -3.69 -2.13
CA ALA A 65 -13.00 -2.77 -2.86
C ALA A 65 -13.35 -1.30 -2.57
N MET A 66 -14.65 -0.99 -2.53
CA MET A 66 -15.16 0.37 -2.25
C MET A 66 -14.80 0.83 -0.84
N THR A 67 -14.99 -0.05 0.15
CA THR A 67 -14.79 0.28 1.57
C THR A 67 -13.31 0.25 1.99
N PHE A 68 -12.44 -0.44 1.24
CA PHE A 68 -10.99 -0.39 1.46
C PHE A 68 -10.40 1.02 1.30
N GLY A 69 -11.09 1.93 0.59
CA GLY A 69 -10.71 3.34 0.44
C GLY A 69 -10.51 4.10 1.77
N VAL A 70 -11.04 3.61 2.89
CA VAL A 70 -10.77 4.22 4.21
C VAL A 70 -9.29 4.16 4.60
N ALA A 71 -8.56 3.11 4.20
CA ALA A 71 -7.14 2.94 4.52
C ALA A 71 -6.30 4.10 3.98
N ILE A 72 -6.49 4.46 2.70
CA ILE A 72 -5.66 5.49 2.08
C ILE A 72 -5.91 6.87 2.68
N ILE A 73 -7.15 7.17 3.11
CA ILE A 73 -7.49 8.41 3.79
C ILE A 73 -6.73 8.51 5.11
N MET A 74 -6.73 7.43 5.90
CA MET A 74 -6.01 7.38 7.17
C MET A 74 -4.50 7.53 6.97
N ILE A 75 -3.92 6.93 5.93
CA ILE A 75 -2.49 7.08 5.64
C ILE A 75 -2.17 8.52 5.21
N TYR A 76 -2.95 9.09 4.29
CA TYR A 76 -2.73 10.42 3.76
C TYR A 76 -2.87 11.51 4.83
N TYR A 77 -3.96 11.50 5.59
CA TYR A 77 -4.24 12.54 6.59
C TYR A 77 -3.65 12.22 7.98
N GLY A 78 -3.59 10.94 8.36
CA GLY A 78 -3.01 10.50 9.64
C GLY A 78 -1.49 10.41 9.63
N GLY A 79 -0.85 10.49 8.46
CA GLY A 79 0.58 10.76 8.33
C GLY A 79 1.50 9.55 8.50
N GLY A 80 1.14 8.39 7.95
CA GLY A 80 1.98 7.18 7.91
C GLY A 80 2.98 7.16 6.73
N ASP A 81 4.09 6.45 6.89
CA ASP A 81 5.09 6.27 5.82
C ASP A 81 4.98 4.86 5.23
N LEU A 82 4.49 4.78 3.98
CA LEU A 82 4.16 3.52 3.32
C LEU A 82 5.19 3.21 2.23
N PHE A 83 5.77 2.01 2.29
CA PHE A 83 6.78 1.53 1.33
C PHE A 83 6.35 1.73 -0.13
N THR A 84 5.12 1.35 -0.48
CA THR A 84 4.64 1.41 -1.86
C THR A 84 4.65 2.83 -2.42
N GLY A 85 4.21 3.84 -1.65
CA GLY A 85 4.33 5.24 -2.05
C GLY A 85 5.79 5.75 -2.03
N ASP A 86 6.59 5.30 -1.06
CA ASP A 86 8.00 5.65 -0.93
C ASP A 86 8.85 5.25 -2.15
N THR A 87 8.47 4.17 -2.84
CA THR A 87 9.14 3.77 -4.09
C THR A 87 9.07 4.86 -5.17
N PHE A 88 7.95 5.59 -5.26
CA PHE A 88 7.85 6.74 -6.15
C PHE A 88 8.63 7.95 -5.60
N TYR A 89 8.39 8.32 -4.34
CA TYR A 89 8.87 9.60 -3.81
C TYR A 89 10.40 9.67 -3.75
N TYR A 90 11.03 8.61 -3.22
CA TYR A 90 12.48 8.58 -3.07
C TYR A 90 13.20 8.45 -4.42
N THR A 91 12.65 7.67 -5.35
CA THR A 91 13.21 7.56 -6.71
C THR A 91 13.12 8.89 -7.44
N TYR A 92 11.97 9.57 -7.38
CA TYR A 92 11.80 10.86 -8.02
C TYR A 92 12.79 11.89 -7.48
N ALA A 93 12.92 11.99 -6.15
CA ALA A 93 13.90 12.88 -5.52
C ALA A 93 15.36 12.52 -5.89
N ALA A 94 15.69 11.23 -6.06
CA ALA A 94 17.02 10.81 -6.47
C ALA A 94 17.32 11.10 -7.95
N LEU A 95 16.35 10.93 -8.85
CA LEU A 95 16.47 11.33 -10.26
C LEU A 95 16.65 12.85 -10.39
N ARG A 96 16.03 13.62 -9.50
CA ARG A 96 16.20 15.08 -9.34
C ARG A 96 17.50 15.46 -8.62
N LYS A 97 18.36 14.49 -8.27
CA LYS A 97 19.62 14.67 -7.53
C LYS A 97 19.47 15.31 -6.13
N GLN A 98 18.26 15.32 -5.58
CA GLN A 98 17.97 15.85 -4.24
C GLN A 98 18.19 14.81 -3.15
N MET A 99 18.27 13.53 -3.51
CA MET A 99 18.46 12.41 -2.59
C MET A 99 19.50 11.43 -3.13
N ALA A 100 20.41 10.95 -2.28
CA ALA A 100 21.39 9.96 -2.69
C ALA A 100 20.74 8.57 -2.83
N TRP A 101 21.09 7.81 -3.87
CA TRP A 101 20.58 6.44 -4.07
C TRP A 101 20.84 5.49 -2.89
N LYS A 102 21.93 5.71 -2.14
CA LYS A 102 22.20 4.99 -0.90
C LYS A 102 21.12 5.23 0.16
N ASP A 103 20.66 6.47 0.29
CA ASP A 103 19.57 6.82 1.20
C ASP A 103 18.25 6.22 0.70
N VAL A 104 17.99 6.21 -0.61
CA VAL A 104 16.79 5.60 -1.21
C VAL A 104 16.66 4.12 -0.81
N GLY A 105 17.69 3.32 -1.09
CA GLY A 105 17.68 1.89 -0.75
C GLY A 105 17.56 1.64 0.75
N LYS A 106 18.21 2.48 1.58
CA LYS A 106 18.10 2.40 3.03
C LYS A 106 16.67 2.67 3.49
N LEU A 107 16.06 3.77 3.05
CA LEU A 107 14.71 4.14 3.49
C LEU A 107 13.66 3.13 3.00
N TRP A 108 13.79 2.56 1.80
CA TRP A 108 12.95 1.44 1.36
C TRP A 108 13.01 0.25 2.31
N ALA A 109 14.20 -0.15 2.73
CA ALA A 109 14.35 -1.24 3.69
C ALA A 109 13.68 -0.90 5.03
N TYR A 110 13.88 0.30 5.55
CA TYR A 110 13.26 0.73 6.81
C TYR A 110 11.73 0.81 6.72
N SER A 111 11.16 1.38 5.66
CA SER A 111 9.71 1.50 5.52
C SER A 111 9.08 0.12 5.32
N TYR A 112 9.70 -0.75 4.52
CA TYR A 112 9.22 -2.13 4.35
C TYR A 112 9.24 -2.92 5.66
N VAL A 113 10.35 -2.86 6.41
CA VAL A 113 10.47 -3.52 7.72
C VAL A 113 9.45 -2.96 8.71
N GLY A 114 9.29 -1.64 8.79
CA GLY A 114 8.28 -1.02 9.66
C GLY A 114 6.86 -1.42 9.26
N ASN A 115 6.56 -1.45 7.96
CA ASN A 115 5.27 -1.90 7.47
C ASN A 115 5.02 -3.39 7.80
N PHE A 116 6.03 -4.25 7.69
CA PHE A 116 5.94 -5.66 8.08
C PHE A 116 5.67 -5.83 9.58
N LEU A 117 6.41 -5.12 10.43
CA LEU A 117 6.20 -5.14 11.88
C LEU A 117 4.81 -4.61 12.26
N GLY A 118 4.33 -3.57 11.57
CA GLY A 118 3.00 -3.04 11.78
C GLY A 118 1.88 -4.01 11.35
N ALA A 119 2.10 -4.82 10.31
CA ALA A 119 1.16 -5.86 9.90
C ALA A 119 0.99 -6.95 10.98
N ILE A 120 2.10 -7.40 11.55
CA ILE A 120 2.11 -8.36 12.67
C ILE A 120 1.44 -7.74 13.89
N LEU A 121 1.83 -6.53 14.28
CA LEU A 121 1.26 -5.83 15.43
C LEU A 121 -0.25 -5.67 15.29
N PHE A 122 -0.73 -5.24 14.12
CA PHE A 122 -2.16 -5.09 13.89
C PHE A 122 -2.90 -6.43 13.98
N ALA A 123 -2.35 -7.50 13.41
CA ALA A 123 -2.94 -8.83 13.51
C ALA A 123 -3.06 -9.31 14.96
N LEU A 124 -2.07 -9.04 15.80
CA LEU A 124 -2.13 -9.35 17.25
C LEU A 124 -3.21 -8.54 17.97
N LEU A 125 -3.39 -7.26 17.62
CA LEU A 125 -4.48 -6.44 18.15
C LEU A 125 -5.85 -7.00 17.73
N ILE A 126 -5.99 -7.43 16.48
CA ILE A 126 -7.22 -8.07 15.98
C ILE A 126 -7.49 -9.39 16.71
N TYR A 127 -6.48 -10.23 16.90
CA TYR A 127 -6.60 -11.45 17.68
C TYR A 127 -7.07 -11.18 19.12
N ALA A 128 -6.46 -10.19 19.78
CA ALA A 128 -6.80 -9.82 21.15
C ALA A 128 -8.24 -9.31 21.32
N THR A 129 -8.90 -8.87 20.24
CA THR A 129 -10.31 -8.43 20.32
C THR A 129 -11.29 -9.58 20.54
N GLY A 130 -10.94 -10.81 20.18
CA GLY A 130 -11.84 -11.97 20.19
C GLY A 130 -13.01 -11.89 19.19
N LEU A 131 -13.15 -10.80 18.43
CA LEU A 131 -14.27 -10.57 17.49
C LEU A 131 -14.23 -11.51 16.27
N PHE A 132 -13.10 -12.15 16.01
CA PHE A 132 -12.83 -13.00 14.86
C PHE A 132 -12.66 -14.48 15.23
N ASN A 133 -13.10 -14.88 16.43
CA ASN A 133 -13.04 -16.27 16.88
C ASN A 133 -14.06 -17.17 16.16
N ASP A 134 -15.16 -16.60 15.66
CA ASP A 134 -16.11 -17.31 14.82
C ASP A 134 -15.62 -17.32 13.36
N PRO A 135 -15.36 -18.49 12.75
CA PRO A 135 -14.88 -18.60 11.37
C PRO A 135 -15.80 -17.95 10.32
N SER A 136 -17.10 -17.81 10.60
CA SER A 136 -18.06 -17.17 9.68
C SER A 136 -17.78 -15.67 9.52
N VAL A 137 -17.11 -15.04 10.49
CA VAL A 137 -16.85 -13.59 10.53
C VAL A 137 -15.78 -13.17 9.52
N ASN A 138 -14.80 -14.03 9.24
CA ASN A 138 -13.64 -13.74 8.38
C ASN A 138 -13.51 -14.68 7.18
N SER A 139 -14.49 -15.54 6.91
CA SER A 139 -14.45 -16.53 5.82
C SER A 139 -14.04 -15.93 4.47
N PHE A 140 -14.52 -14.73 4.13
CA PHE A 140 -14.13 -14.03 2.91
C PHE A 140 -12.66 -13.62 2.90
N LEU A 141 -12.14 -13.09 4.02
CA LEU A 141 -10.72 -12.72 4.16
C LEU A 141 -9.82 -13.94 3.98
N VAL A 142 -10.16 -15.05 4.65
CA VAL A 142 -9.39 -16.29 4.62
C VAL A 142 -9.41 -16.91 3.21
N SER A 143 -10.55 -16.89 2.55
CA SER A 143 -10.71 -17.35 1.17
C SER A 143 -9.84 -16.56 0.19
N VAL A 144 -9.86 -15.23 0.30
CA VAL A 144 -9.01 -14.35 -0.53
C VAL A 144 -7.52 -14.51 -0.19
N ALA A 145 -7.17 -14.63 1.09
CA ALA A 145 -5.79 -14.87 1.52
C ALA A 145 -5.26 -16.20 0.94
N LYS A 146 -6.03 -17.28 1.04
CA LYS A 146 -5.66 -18.57 0.44
C LYS A 146 -5.50 -18.44 -1.07
N GLY A 147 -6.48 -17.84 -1.76
CA GLY A 147 -6.43 -17.64 -3.21
C GLY A 147 -5.17 -16.90 -3.69
N LYS A 148 -4.74 -15.87 -2.95
CA LYS A 148 -3.52 -15.09 -3.25
C LYS A 148 -2.23 -15.92 -3.23
N THR A 149 -2.18 -17.01 -2.45
CA THR A 149 -0.99 -17.88 -2.40
C THR A 149 -0.89 -18.86 -3.58
N LEU A 150 -1.96 -18.99 -4.36
CA LEU A 150 -2.07 -19.95 -5.47
C LEU A 150 -1.88 -19.29 -6.84
N VAL A 151 -1.78 -17.96 -6.90
CA VAL A 151 -1.64 -17.21 -8.15
C VAL A 151 -0.22 -17.41 -8.70
N PRO A 152 -0.04 -17.70 -10.01
CA PRO A 152 1.27 -17.86 -10.61
C PRO A 152 2.19 -16.65 -10.41
N THR A 153 3.49 -16.89 -10.22
CA THR A 153 4.51 -15.84 -9.96
C THR A 153 4.49 -14.71 -10.99
N PHE A 154 4.34 -15.06 -12.27
CA PHE A 154 4.33 -14.08 -13.36
C PHE A 154 3.13 -13.14 -13.26
N GLU A 155 1.95 -13.67 -12.95
CA GLU A 155 0.75 -12.87 -12.74
C GLU A 155 0.88 -11.99 -11.50
N LEU A 156 1.37 -12.52 -10.39
CA LEU A 156 1.62 -11.77 -9.15
C LEU A 156 2.53 -10.56 -9.39
N PHE A 157 3.59 -10.76 -10.18
CA PHE A 157 4.52 -9.69 -10.53
C PHE A 157 3.80 -8.56 -11.28
N PHE A 158 3.08 -8.85 -12.36
CA PHE A 158 2.40 -7.81 -13.14
C PHE A 158 1.20 -7.18 -12.41
N ARG A 159 0.46 -7.95 -11.62
CA ARG A 159 -0.55 -7.42 -10.69
C ARG A 159 0.09 -6.46 -9.68
N GLY A 160 1.30 -6.75 -9.22
CA GLY A 160 2.08 -5.86 -8.36
C GLY A 160 2.49 -4.56 -9.07
N VAL A 161 2.96 -4.64 -10.32
CA VAL A 161 3.31 -3.45 -11.12
C VAL A 161 2.12 -2.51 -11.27
N LEU A 162 0.99 -3.04 -11.74
CA LEU A 162 -0.21 -2.26 -12.01
C LEU A 162 -0.84 -1.71 -10.72
N CYS A 163 -0.79 -2.48 -9.63
CA CYS A 163 -1.23 -2.01 -8.31
C CYS A 163 -0.49 -0.72 -7.93
N ASN A 164 0.85 -0.77 -7.91
CA ASN A 164 1.59 0.35 -7.34
C ASN A 164 1.61 1.58 -8.24
N TRP A 165 1.39 1.40 -9.54
CA TRP A 165 1.10 2.53 -10.43
C TRP A 165 -0.13 3.30 -9.94
N LEU A 166 -1.26 2.60 -9.72
CA LEU A 166 -2.50 3.24 -9.23
C LEU A 166 -2.36 3.78 -7.80
N VAL A 167 -1.67 3.07 -6.91
CA VAL A 167 -1.44 3.53 -5.52
C VAL A 167 -0.65 4.83 -5.51
N CYS A 168 0.44 4.92 -6.28
CA CYS A 168 1.23 6.15 -6.35
C CYS A 168 0.43 7.30 -6.98
N LEU A 169 -0.39 7.04 -8.01
CA LEU A 169 -1.31 8.04 -8.56
C LEU A 169 -2.31 8.53 -7.51
N ALA A 170 -2.81 7.61 -6.67
CA ALA A 170 -3.75 7.95 -5.60
C ALA A 170 -3.15 8.91 -4.57
N PHE A 171 -1.84 8.90 -4.31
CA PHE A 171 -1.21 9.90 -3.44
C PHE A 171 -0.70 11.15 -4.18
N PHE A 172 -0.46 11.04 -5.49
CA PHE A 172 0.10 12.10 -6.31
C PHE A 172 -0.96 13.07 -6.85
N LEU A 173 -1.97 12.54 -7.54
CA LEU A 173 -2.97 13.35 -8.22
C LEU A 173 -3.82 14.21 -7.27
N PRO A 174 -4.10 13.85 -6.00
CA PRO A 174 -4.78 14.75 -5.08
C PRO A 174 -4.11 16.12 -4.88
N TYR A 175 -2.81 16.25 -5.16
CA TYR A 175 -2.14 17.56 -5.11
C TYR A 175 -2.54 18.50 -6.25
N SER A 176 -3.13 18.00 -7.35
CA SER A 176 -3.55 18.84 -8.49
C SER A 176 -4.95 19.45 -8.34
N VAL A 177 -5.71 19.07 -7.31
CA VAL A 177 -7.08 19.52 -7.08
C VAL A 177 -7.24 20.28 -5.76
N LYS A 178 -8.18 21.23 -5.74
CA LYS A 178 -8.51 22.04 -4.55
C LYS A 178 -9.67 21.42 -3.77
N GLY A 179 -9.62 21.53 -2.43
CA GLY A 179 -10.63 21.01 -1.51
C GLY A 179 -10.42 19.54 -1.12
N ASP A 180 -10.78 19.19 0.12
CA ASP A 180 -10.57 17.83 0.64
C ASP A 180 -11.57 16.80 0.06
N GLY A 181 -12.81 17.22 -0.24
CA GLY A 181 -13.81 16.33 -0.84
C GLY A 181 -13.35 15.69 -2.17
N PRO A 182 -12.94 16.48 -3.18
CA PRO A 182 -12.40 15.94 -4.43
C PRO A 182 -11.15 15.06 -4.26
N LYS A 183 -10.26 15.42 -3.32
CA LYS A 183 -9.06 14.63 -3.01
C LYS A 183 -9.43 13.26 -2.47
N ILE A 184 -10.32 13.23 -1.47
CA ILE A 184 -10.81 11.99 -0.86
C ILE A 184 -11.50 11.12 -1.91
N ALA A 185 -12.39 11.68 -2.72
CA ALA A 185 -13.09 10.95 -3.78
C ALA A 185 -12.12 10.30 -4.77
N MET A 186 -11.12 11.06 -5.22
CA MET A 186 -10.10 10.55 -6.15
C MET A 186 -9.22 9.47 -5.53
N MET A 187 -8.78 9.64 -4.28
CA MET A 187 -8.03 8.62 -3.54
C MET A 187 -8.81 7.31 -3.45
N ILE A 188 -10.07 7.40 -3.01
CA ILE A 188 -10.96 6.24 -2.91
C ILE A 188 -11.14 5.57 -4.28
N LEU A 189 -11.34 6.35 -5.36
CA LEU A 189 -11.55 5.81 -6.70
C LEU A 189 -10.33 5.04 -7.21
N PHE A 190 -9.12 5.56 -7.04
CA PHE A 190 -7.91 4.84 -7.46
C PHE A 190 -7.67 3.57 -6.64
N VAL A 191 -7.99 3.61 -5.34
CA VAL A 191 -7.95 2.43 -4.49
C VAL A 191 -8.97 1.39 -4.94
N PHE A 192 -10.20 1.81 -5.21
CA PHE A 192 -11.24 0.96 -5.76
C PHE A 192 -10.77 0.32 -7.06
N CYS A 193 -10.20 1.08 -8.01
CA CYS A 193 -9.71 0.57 -9.28
C CYS A 193 -8.68 -0.54 -9.12
N PHE A 194 -7.63 -0.37 -8.30
CA PHE A 194 -6.63 -1.44 -8.19
C PHE A 194 -7.22 -2.67 -7.50
N PHE A 195 -8.09 -2.47 -6.50
CA PHE A 195 -8.65 -3.56 -5.73
C PHE A 195 -9.62 -4.36 -6.60
N ILE A 196 -10.60 -3.71 -7.24
CA ILE A 196 -11.61 -4.36 -8.08
C ILE A 196 -10.98 -5.06 -9.30
N SER A 197 -9.89 -4.52 -9.85
CA SER A 197 -9.14 -5.15 -10.94
C SER A 197 -8.36 -6.40 -10.51
N GLY A 198 -8.27 -6.71 -9.21
CA GLY A 198 -7.54 -7.86 -8.70
C GLY A 198 -6.03 -7.69 -8.71
N TYR A 199 -5.55 -6.44 -8.62
CA TYR A 199 -4.13 -6.13 -8.49
C TYR A 199 -3.63 -6.37 -7.06
N GLU A 200 -2.31 -6.49 -6.92
CA GLU A 200 -1.69 -7.00 -5.70
C GLU A 200 -0.84 -5.94 -5.01
N HIS A 201 -1.15 -5.65 -3.74
CA HIS A 201 -0.43 -4.67 -2.92
C HIS A 201 0.35 -5.40 -1.82
N SER A 202 1.69 -5.32 -1.85
CA SER A 202 2.59 -6.02 -0.93
C SER A 202 2.23 -5.81 0.55
N ILE A 203 2.08 -4.55 0.99
CA ILE A 203 1.77 -4.27 2.41
C ILE A 203 0.34 -4.69 2.79
N ALA A 204 -0.68 -4.48 1.94
CA ALA A 204 -2.02 -4.97 2.21
C ALA A 204 -2.04 -6.50 2.31
N ASN A 205 -1.32 -7.20 1.43
CA ASN A 205 -1.18 -8.66 1.50
C ASN A 205 -0.49 -9.09 2.80
N LEU A 206 0.59 -8.42 3.23
CA LEU A 206 1.22 -8.71 4.53
C LEU A 206 0.22 -8.60 5.67
N VAL A 207 -0.61 -7.56 5.69
CA VAL A 207 -1.63 -7.36 6.71
C VAL A 207 -2.74 -8.43 6.62
N THR A 208 -3.24 -8.72 5.42
CA THR A 208 -4.24 -9.77 5.18
C THR A 208 -3.74 -11.14 5.62
N PHE A 209 -2.51 -11.52 5.26
CA PHE A 209 -1.90 -12.79 5.68
C PHE A 209 -1.68 -12.83 7.19
N SER A 210 -1.20 -11.74 7.79
CA SER A 210 -0.97 -11.67 9.24
C SER A 210 -2.28 -11.85 10.00
N ILE A 211 -3.37 -11.18 9.58
CA ILE A 211 -4.70 -11.34 10.18
C ILE A 211 -5.23 -12.77 9.97
N SER A 212 -5.06 -13.34 8.78
CA SER A 212 -5.49 -14.71 8.49
C SER A 212 -4.80 -15.75 9.37
N ILE A 213 -3.49 -15.60 9.62
CA ILE A 213 -2.74 -16.46 10.53
C ILE A 213 -3.22 -16.28 11.97
N ALA A 214 -3.40 -15.03 12.41
CA ALA A 214 -3.76 -14.72 13.79
C ALA A 214 -5.19 -15.19 14.16
N THR A 215 -6.12 -15.23 13.20
CA THR A 215 -7.54 -15.53 13.43
C THR A 215 -7.91 -17.02 13.26
N GLN A 216 -7.02 -17.92 13.70
CA GLN A 216 -7.23 -19.38 13.82
C GLN A 216 -7.50 -20.16 12.52
N HIS A 217 -6.96 -19.70 11.39
CA HIS A 217 -6.85 -20.52 10.17
C HIS A 217 -5.38 -20.72 9.74
N PRO A 218 -4.50 -21.26 10.61
CA PRO A 218 -3.09 -21.44 10.29
C PRO A 218 -2.86 -22.34 9.06
N ASP A 219 -3.77 -23.26 8.77
CA ASP A 219 -3.68 -24.16 7.61
C ASP A 219 -4.17 -23.52 6.29
N ALA A 220 -4.85 -22.37 6.35
CA ALA A 220 -5.35 -21.71 5.14
C ALA A 220 -4.23 -21.06 4.32
N VAL A 221 -3.16 -20.62 4.99
CA VAL A 221 -2.05 -19.87 4.39
C VAL A 221 -0.74 -20.35 4.99
N THR A 222 0.12 -20.97 4.17
CA THR A 222 1.45 -21.43 4.62
C THR A 222 2.48 -20.31 4.50
N ILE A 223 3.55 -20.36 5.31
CA ILE A 223 4.68 -19.42 5.16
C ILE A 223 5.27 -19.48 3.74
N ALA A 224 5.37 -20.67 3.15
CA ALA A 224 5.81 -20.83 1.77
C ALA A 224 4.89 -20.10 0.77
N GLY A 225 3.56 -20.21 0.95
CA GLY A 225 2.58 -19.49 0.13
C GLY A 225 2.66 -17.97 0.30
N ILE A 226 2.90 -17.49 1.52
CA ILE A 226 3.11 -16.05 1.79
C ILE A 226 4.35 -15.56 1.07
N VAL A 227 5.47 -16.27 1.20
CA VAL A 227 6.74 -15.90 0.53
C VAL A 227 6.56 -15.92 -0.99
N HIS A 228 5.88 -16.94 -1.53
CA HIS A 228 5.55 -17.04 -2.94
C HIS A 228 4.73 -15.84 -3.44
N ASN A 229 3.81 -15.32 -2.62
CA ASN A 229 3.04 -14.13 -2.96
C ASN A 229 3.85 -12.83 -2.81
N ILE A 230 4.42 -12.61 -1.62
CA ILE A 230 4.97 -11.32 -1.21
C ILE A 230 6.19 -10.91 -2.03
N ILE A 231 7.07 -11.85 -2.40
CA ILE A 231 8.28 -11.53 -3.17
C ILE A 231 7.92 -10.92 -4.55
N PRO A 232 7.23 -11.62 -5.46
CA PRO A 232 6.92 -11.08 -6.78
C PRO A 232 6.04 -9.82 -6.70
N VAL A 233 5.09 -9.75 -5.76
CA VAL A 233 4.26 -8.56 -5.56
C VAL A 233 5.07 -7.36 -5.10
N THR A 234 6.03 -7.55 -4.19
CA THR A 234 6.91 -6.47 -3.71
C THR A 234 7.82 -5.96 -4.82
N ILE A 235 8.41 -6.86 -5.61
CA ILE A 235 9.23 -6.50 -6.77
C ILE A 235 8.37 -5.76 -7.81
N GLY A 236 7.17 -6.28 -8.10
CA GLY A 236 6.21 -5.63 -8.99
C GLY A 236 5.86 -4.23 -8.51
N ASN A 237 5.51 -4.07 -7.23
CA ASN A 237 5.24 -2.76 -6.65
C ASN A 237 6.45 -1.82 -6.77
N LEU A 238 7.67 -2.31 -6.48
CA LEU A 238 8.89 -1.51 -6.64
C LEU A 238 9.05 -1.00 -8.07
N ILE A 239 8.85 -1.86 -9.08
CA ILE A 239 8.89 -1.46 -10.50
C ILE A 239 7.77 -0.47 -10.84
N GLY A 240 6.55 -0.68 -10.34
CA GLY A 240 5.42 0.24 -10.52
C GLY A 240 5.72 1.66 -10.04
N GLY A 241 6.35 1.80 -8.87
CA GLY A 241 6.69 3.12 -8.32
C GLY A 241 7.97 3.74 -8.88
N THR A 242 9.01 2.92 -9.13
CA THR A 242 10.31 3.41 -9.62
C THR A 242 10.31 3.71 -11.11
N LEU A 243 9.86 2.77 -11.93
CA LEU A 243 9.91 2.89 -13.39
C LEU A 243 8.73 3.70 -13.91
N PHE A 244 7.50 3.25 -13.62
CA PHE A 244 6.30 3.83 -14.22
C PHE A 244 5.90 5.16 -13.60
N MET A 245 6.08 5.32 -12.29
CA MET A 245 5.76 6.58 -11.63
C MET A 245 6.96 7.53 -11.63
N ALA A 246 8.05 7.21 -10.94
CA ALA A 246 9.16 8.17 -10.82
C ALA A 246 9.85 8.46 -12.16
N SER A 247 10.30 7.43 -12.87
CA SER A 247 11.11 7.61 -14.07
C SER A 247 10.31 8.22 -15.22
N MET A 248 9.11 7.71 -15.52
CA MET A 248 8.29 8.29 -16.59
C MET A 248 7.90 9.74 -16.30
N TYR A 249 7.44 10.07 -15.08
CA TYR A 249 7.10 11.46 -14.75
C TYR A 249 8.32 12.37 -14.79
N TYR A 250 9.50 11.90 -14.36
CA TYR A 250 10.74 12.67 -14.46
C TYR A 250 11.12 12.94 -15.93
N TYR A 251 11.21 11.91 -16.77
CA TYR A 251 11.70 12.06 -18.14
C TYR A 251 10.70 12.80 -19.05
N VAL A 252 9.39 12.57 -18.90
CA VAL A 252 8.37 13.29 -19.69
C VAL A 252 8.32 14.77 -19.33
N ASN A 253 8.67 15.13 -18.09
CA ASN A 253 8.68 16.53 -17.64
C ASN A 253 10.06 17.20 -17.66
N LYS A 254 11.12 16.47 -18.06
CA LYS A 254 12.51 16.92 -17.93
C LYS A 254 12.78 18.33 -18.50
N PRO A 255 12.28 18.73 -19.69
CA PRO A 255 12.53 20.07 -20.22
C PRO A 255 12.04 21.20 -19.29
N PHE A 256 10.86 21.03 -18.70
CA PHE A 256 10.27 22.04 -17.79
C PHE A 256 10.96 22.13 -16.43
N ILE A 257 11.70 21.08 -16.09
CA ILE A 257 12.43 20.96 -14.84
C ILE A 257 13.78 21.67 -14.96
N GLU A 258 14.49 21.50 -16.08
CA GLU A 258 15.80 22.11 -16.35
C GLU A 258 15.71 23.63 -16.59
N ASP A 259 14.61 24.14 -17.15
CA ASP A 259 14.40 25.60 -17.37
C ASP A 259 14.25 26.43 -16.06
N ASN A 260 14.24 25.78 -14.88
CA ASN A 260 14.02 26.43 -13.58
C ASN A 260 15.07 26.09 -12.51
N GLU A 261 16.16 25.41 -12.89
CA GLU A 261 17.37 25.24 -12.06
C GLU A 261 18.44 26.26 -12.44
#